data_AF-A0A9W7DSR3-F1
#
_entry.id   AF-A0A9W7DSR3-F1
#
_cell.length_a   1.000
_cell.length_b   1.000
_cell.length_c   1.000
_cell.angle_alpha   90.00
_cell.angle_beta   90.00
_cell.angle_gamma   90.00
#
_symmetry.space_group_name_H-M   'P 1'
#
loop_
_entity.id
_entity.type
_entity.pdbx_description
1 polymer ?
#
loop_
_entity_poly.entity_id
_entity_poly.type
_entity_poly.pdbx_seq_one_letter_code
_entity_poly.pdbx_strand_id
1 'polypeptide(L)'
;MLVNKTLLKSARAVQFTNIRHKGKLPTLEEIARIKDKVLKLDLAYLEPEFNKTFLAIHGQTGSDPFAGLRSSVPHQMAFAEGEGLDTRYVPASSLLLRSTDNTTKTLFKSTLRVYKMFLVVKSIELLASRDLPPPSPHDNYVDWGTPCNAPHIVDLMWHSHVLHTRRYAEETKGIAGQVVHHNPGYWCPKEKREQANFLRKVHEVFNFQLSRYSSDTDS
;
A
#
# COMPACT_ATOMS: atom_id res chain seq x y z
N MET A 1 -11.54 0.09 -11.78
CA MET A 1 -11.65 -1.35 -11.40
C MET A 1 -10.52 -2.25 -11.97
N LEU A 2 -9.56 -1.74 -12.77
CA LEU A 2 -8.55 -2.55 -13.47
C LEU A 2 -7.24 -2.83 -12.69
N VAL A 3 -6.81 -1.94 -11.80
CA VAL A 3 -5.52 -2.04 -11.07
C VAL A 3 -5.38 -3.36 -10.28
N ASN A 4 -6.51 -3.88 -9.79
CA ASN A 4 -6.55 -5.09 -8.98
C ASN A 4 -6.24 -6.37 -9.80
N LYS A 5 -6.71 -6.45 -11.06
CA LYS A 5 -6.56 -7.66 -11.88
C LYS A 5 -5.14 -7.83 -12.40
N THR A 6 -4.43 -6.75 -12.67
CA THR A 6 -3.05 -6.79 -13.19
C THR A 6 -2.06 -7.20 -12.10
N LEU A 7 -2.18 -6.63 -10.89
CA LEU A 7 -1.39 -7.04 -9.72
C LEU A 7 -1.61 -8.52 -9.33
N LEU A 8 -2.85 -9.02 -9.48
CA LEU A 8 -3.19 -10.42 -9.22
C LEU A 8 -2.74 -11.39 -10.33
N LYS A 9 -2.58 -10.93 -11.58
CA LYS A 9 -2.13 -11.78 -12.70
C LYS A 9 -0.62 -11.99 -12.71
N SER A 10 0.18 -10.95 -12.43
CA SER A 10 1.65 -11.08 -12.34
C SER A 10 2.10 -11.92 -11.14
N ALA A 11 1.29 -11.97 -10.07
CA ALA A 11 1.48 -12.85 -8.93
C ALA A 11 1.41 -14.35 -9.27
N ARG A 12 0.53 -14.76 -10.21
CA ARG A 12 0.30 -16.19 -10.54
C ARG A 12 1.42 -16.85 -11.35
N ALA A 13 2.29 -16.08 -12.00
CA ALA A 13 3.32 -16.62 -12.89
C ALA A 13 4.61 -17.04 -12.15
N VAL A 14 4.74 -16.76 -10.86
CA VAL A 14 5.94 -17.11 -10.10
C VAL A 14 5.63 -18.30 -9.19
N GLN A 15 6.03 -19.49 -9.63
CA GLN A 15 6.05 -20.69 -8.79
C GLN A 15 7.14 -20.52 -7.72
N PHE A 16 6.76 -20.03 -6.55
CA PHE A 16 7.64 -19.99 -5.38
C PHE A 16 7.50 -21.29 -4.60
N THR A 17 8.22 -22.33 -5.00
CA THR A 17 8.35 -23.55 -4.21
C THR A 17 9.49 -23.37 -3.19
N ASN A 18 9.21 -23.65 -1.92
CA ASN A 18 10.16 -23.64 -0.79
C ASN A 18 10.78 -22.28 -0.43
N ILE A 19 9.98 -21.39 0.17
CA ILE A 19 10.52 -20.24 0.89
C ILE A 19 10.91 -20.71 2.30
N ARG A 20 12.21 -20.79 2.58
CA ARG A 20 12.77 -20.94 3.93
C ARG A 20 13.04 -19.55 4.49
N HIS A 21 12.82 -19.35 5.78
CA HIS A 21 13.08 -18.07 6.42
C HIS A 21 14.27 -18.21 7.38
N LYS A 22 15.18 -17.24 7.38
CA LYS A 22 16.20 -17.08 8.43
C LYS A 22 15.61 -16.12 9.48
N GLY A 23 15.81 -16.38 10.77
CA GLY A 23 15.23 -15.64 11.91
C GLY A 23 13.81 -16.05 12.28
N LYS A 24 13.35 -15.61 13.46
CA LYS A 24 12.01 -15.94 13.99
C LYS A 24 10.97 -15.04 13.34
N LEU A 25 10.45 -15.47 12.20
CA LEU A 25 9.24 -14.84 11.66
C LEU A 25 8.07 -14.99 12.63
N PRO A 26 7.11 -14.05 12.59
CA PRO A 26 5.82 -14.27 13.23
C PRO A 26 5.22 -15.60 12.76
N THR A 27 4.63 -16.32 13.70
CA THR A 27 3.88 -17.55 13.43
C THR A 27 2.72 -17.26 12.47
N LEU A 28 2.20 -18.30 11.80
CA LEU A 28 1.04 -18.15 10.91
C LEU A 28 -0.18 -17.59 11.65
N GLU A 29 -0.36 -17.96 12.92
CA GLU A 29 -1.40 -17.43 13.79
C GLU A 29 -1.22 -15.93 14.05
N GLU A 30 0.01 -15.49 14.33
CA GLU A 30 0.30 -14.06 14.51
C GLU A 30 0.07 -13.26 13.22
N ILE A 31 0.48 -13.79 12.07
CA ILE A 31 0.22 -13.18 10.76
C ILE A 31 -1.29 -13.07 10.52
N ALA A 32 -2.05 -14.13 10.79
CA ALA A 32 -3.51 -14.14 10.65
C ALA A 32 -4.17 -13.10 11.57
N ARG A 33 -3.73 -13.02 12.82
CA ARG A 33 -4.21 -12.03 13.81
C ARG A 33 -3.91 -10.60 13.37
N ILE A 34 -2.71 -10.32 12.84
CA ILE A 34 -2.35 -9.00 12.31
C ILE A 34 -3.25 -8.64 11.14
N LYS A 35 -3.44 -9.57 10.18
CA LYS A 35 -4.32 -9.37 9.03
C LYS A 35 -5.74 -9.03 9.47
N ASP A 36 -6.30 -9.81 10.39
CA ASP A 36 -7.66 -9.59 10.91
C ASP A 36 -7.81 -8.19 11.53
N LYS A 37 -6.89 -7.81 12.42
CA LYS A 37 -6.89 -6.48 13.06
C LYS A 37 -6.81 -5.35 12.04
N VAL A 38 -5.88 -5.42 11.08
CA VAL A 38 -5.69 -4.37 10.08
C VAL A 38 -6.90 -4.26 9.13
N LEU A 39 -7.47 -5.38 8.72
CA LEU A 39 -8.63 -5.39 7.82
C LEU A 39 -9.86 -4.77 8.48
N LYS A 40 -10.01 -4.96 9.80
CA LYS A 40 -11.09 -4.38 10.62
C LYS A 40 -10.92 -2.90 10.98
N LEU A 41 -9.75 -2.30 10.75
CA LEU A 41 -9.58 -0.86 11.01
C LEU A 41 -10.58 -0.03 10.22
N ASP A 42 -11.33 0.83 10.91
CA ASP A 42 -12.10 1.88 10.27
C ASP A 42 -11.20 3.09 10.02
N LEU A 43 -10.82 3.25 8.76
CA LEU A 43 -9.93 4.31 8.28
C LEU A 43 -10.66 5.29 7.36
N ALA A 44 -12.01 5.29 7.37
CA ALA A 44 -12.80 6.21 6.55
C ALA A 44 -12.52 7.69 6.93
N TYR A 45 -12.15 7.95 8.18
CA TYR A 45 -11.78 9.27 8.68
C TYR A 45 -10.55 9.88 7.99
N LEU A 46 -9.74 9.07 7.29
CA LEU A 46 -8.59 9.57 6.53
C LEU A 46 -8.97 10.23 5.21
N GLU A 47 -10.20 10.03 4.71
CA GLU A 47 -10.62 10.51 3.39
C GLU A 47 -10.45 12.02 3.19
N PRO A 48 -10.87 12.89 4.12
CA PRO A 48 -10.71 14.33 3.94
C PRO A 48 -9.23 14.76 3.88
N GLU A 49 -8.39 14.25 4.77
CA GLU A 49 -6.97 14.62 4.86
C GLU A 49 -6.17 14.06 3.68
N PHE A 50 -6.46 12.82 3.27
CA PHE A 50 -5.87 12.23 2.07
C PHE A 50 -6.21 13.06 0.82
N ASN A 51 -7.49 13.40 0.63
CA ASN A 51 -7.92 14.18 -0.52
C ASN A 51 -7.30 15.58 -0.53
N LYS A 52 -7.24 16.24 0.64
CA LYS A 52 -6.59 17.55 0.79
C LYS A 52 -5.11 17.48 0.42
N THR A 53 -4.39 16.49 0.93
CA THR A 53 -2.96 16.30 0.67
C THR A 53 -2.70 15.97 -0.79
N PHE A 54 -3.48 15.03 -1.36
CA PHE A 54 -3.39 14.63 -2.76
C PHE A 54 -3.62 15.83 -3.70
N LEU A 55 -4.67 16.63 -3.45
CA LEU A 55 -4.98 17.79 -4.26
C LEU A 55 -3.98 18.94 -4.07
N ALA A 56 -3.38 19.11 -2.88
CA ALA A 56 -2.33 20.10 -2.70
C ALA A 56 -1.09 19.78 -3.53
N ILE A 57 -0.72 18.50 -3.64
CA ILE A 57 0.45 18.05 -4.40
C ILE A 57 0.19 18.03 -5.90
N HIS A 58 -0.99 17.55 -6.33
CA HIS A 58 -1.27 17.31 -7.74
C HIS A 58 -2.18 18.34 -8.40
N GLY A 59 -2.91 19.15 -7.63
CA GLY A 59 -3.81 20.18 -8.15
C GLY A 59 -3.11 21.48 -8.54
N GLN A 60 -1.91 21.74 -8.05
CA GLN A 60 -1.14 22.95 -8.35
C GLN A 60 -0.49 22.95 -9.74
N THR A 61 -0.42 21.79 -10.41
CA THR A 61 0.34 21.67 -11.66
C THR A 61 -0.42 22.14 -12.90
N GLY A 62 -1.70 22.51 -12.80
CA GLY A 62 -2.56 22.89 -13.95
C GLY A 62 -2.83 21.76 -14.95
N SER A 63 -2.10 20.65 -14.84
CA SER A 63 -2.31 19.39 -15.52
C SER A 63 -3.30 18.53 -14.76
N ASP A 64 -4.04 17.68 -15.47
CA ASP A 64 -4.91 16.66 -14.87
C ASP A 64 -4.10 15.91 -13.78
N PRO A 65 -4.48 15.98 -12.49
CA PRO A 65 -3.75 15.32 -11.39
C PRO A 65 -3.67 13.81 -11.57
N PHE A 66 -4.51 13.25 -12.45
CA PHE A 66 -4.49 11.84 -12.82
C PHE A 66 -3.65 11.55 -14.07
N ALA A 67 -3.15 12.53 -14.83
CA ALA A 67 -2.37 12.31 -16.06
C ALA A 67 -1.09 11.49 -15.79
N GLY A 68 -0.39 11.76 -14.69
CA GLY A 68 0.79 10.98 -14.26
C GLY A 68 0.45 9.57 -13.77
N LEU A 69 -0.75 9.40 -13.19
CA LEU A 69 -1.30 8.08 -12.84
C LEU A 69 -1.75 7.29 -14.07
N ARG A 70 -2.22 7.96 -15.13
CA ARG A 70 -2.57 7.32 -16.42
C ARG A 70 -1.34 6.88 -17.20
N SER A 71 -0.24 7.64 -17.16
CA SER A 71 1.00 7.32 -17.91
C SER A 71 1.84 6.19 -17.29
N SER A 72 1.69 5.94 -15.99
CA SER A 72 2.34 4.83 -15.26
C SER A 72 1.55 3.52 -15.29
N VAL A 73 0.39 3.51 -15.97
CA VAL A 73 -0.40 2.32 -16.31
C VAL A 73 -0.09 1.97 -17.78
N PRO A 74 0.16 0.69 -18.13
CA PRO A 74 0.54 0.31 -19.50
C PRO A 74 -0.42 0.85 -20.57
N HIS A 75 0.16 1.42 -21.62
CA HIS A 75 -0.42 2.09 -22.80
C HIS A 75 -1.39 1.22 -23.64
N GLN A 76 -2.48 0.75 -23.07
CA GLN A 76 -3.63 0.27 -23.84
C GLN A 76 -4.91 0.73 -23.15
N MET A 77 -5.37 1.93 -23.51
CA MET A 77 -6.78 2.33 -23.63
C MET A 77 -6.85 3.86 -23.74
N ALA A 78 -6.94 4.35 -24.98
CA ALA A 78 -7.23 5.74 -25.29
C ALA A 78 -8.73 6.01 -25.14
N PHE A 79 -9.08 7.21 -24.65
CA PHE A 79 -10.40 7.81 -24.89
C PHE A 79 -10.26 9.30 -25.17
N ALA A 80 -11.16 9.76 -26.04
CA ALA A 80 -11.14 10.98 -26.84
C ALA A 80 -11.30 12.29 -26.05
N GLU A 81 -10.73 13.33 -26.64
CA GLU A 81 -10.81 14.74 -26.24
C GLU A 81 -12.17 15.36 -26.58
N GLY A 82 -12.63 16.30 -25.75
CA GLY A 82 -13.84 17.08 -26.00
C GLY A 82 -14.12 18.18 -24.98
N GLU A 83 -13.80 19.41 -25.40
CA GLU A 83 -14.41 20.71 -25.08
C GLU A 83 -14.02 21.50 -23.82
N GLY A 84 -13.84 22.81 -24.07
CA GLY A 84 -13.16 23.79 -23.22
C GLY A 84 -13.98 24.31 -22.03
N LEU A 85 -13.25 24.84 -21.04
CA LEU A 85 -13.80 25.38 -19.80
C LEU A 85 -13.31 26.79 -19.51
N ASP A 86 -14.30 27.64 -19.24
CA ASP A 86 -14.28 29.05 -18.81
C ASP A 86 -13.38 29.29 -17.58
N THR A 87 -12.44 30.24 -17.67
CA THR A 87 -11.35 30.51 -16.73
C THR A 87 -11.71 31.54 -15.64
N ARG A 88 -12.85 31.35 -14.95
CA ARG A 88 -13.13 32.14 -13.74
C ARG A 88 -12.46 31.51 -12.52
N TYR A 89 -11.58 32.28 -11.87
CA TYR A 89 -10.87 31.88 -10.65
C TYR A 89 -11.86 31.62 -9.51
N VAL A 90 -12.07 30.35 -9.20
CA VAL A 90 -12.82 29.90 -8.03
C VAL A 90 -11.79 29.58 -6.93
N PRO A 91 -11.94 30.10 -5.69
CA PRO A 91 -11.04 29.76 -4.60
C PRO A 91 -10.96 28.24 -4.42
N ALA A 92 -9.75 27.69 -4.27
CA ALA A 92 -9.51 26.25 -4.18
C ALA A 92 -10.36 25.57 -3.09
N SER A 93 -10.64 26.29 -2.00
CA SER A 93 -11.53 25.85 -0.91
C SER A 93 -12.98 25.60 -1.35
N SER A 94 -13.47 26.30 -2.38
CA SER A 94 -14.85 26.19 -2.86
C SER A 94 -15.03 25.06 -3.89
N LEU A 95 -13.97 24.70 -4.62
CA LEU A 95 -13.94 23.55 -5.54
C LEU A 95 -13.70 22.22 -4.81
N LEU A 96 -12.96 22.26 -3.69
CA LEU A 96 -12.67 21.11 -2.83
C LEU A 96 -13.92 20.47 -2.19
N LEU A 97 -15.00 21.25 -2.00
CA LEU A 97 -16.21 20.79 -1.29
C LEU A 97 -17.30 20.22 -2.20
N ARG A 98 -17.21 20.38 -3.53
CA ARG A 98 -18.28 19.94 -4.46
C ARG A 98 -17.87 18.93 -5.52
N SER A 99 -16.57 18.73 -5.77
CA SER A 99 -16.13 17.64 -6.66
C SER A 99 -15.95 16.34 -5.85
N THR A 100 -17.07 15.81 -5.36
CA THR A 100 -17.19 14.41 -4.92
C THR A 100 -17.29 13.50 -6.14
N ASP A 101 -16.36 13.63 -7.09
CA ASP A 101 -16.34 12.74 -8.25
C ASP A 101 -16.17 11.29 -7.76
N ASN A 102 -16.95 10.38 -8.33
CA ASN A 102 -16.81 8.94 -8.14
C ASN A 102 -15.36 8.48 -8.34
N THR A 103 -14.59 9.20 -9.16
CA THR A 103 -13.15 8.99 -9.36
C THR A 103 -12.34 9.14 -8.08
N THR A 104 -12.47 10.26 -7.35
CA THR A 104 -11.72 10.52 -6.10
C THR A 104 -12.06 9.50 -5.02
N LYS A 105 -13.36 9.18 -4.86
CA LYS A 105 -13.81 8.13 -3.94
C LYS A 105 -13.26 6.76 -4.32
N THR A 106 -13.20 6.45 -5.61
CA THR A 106 -12.63 5.20 -6.11
C THR A 106 -11.13 5.13 -5.85
N LEU A 107 -10.40 6.22 -6.10
CA LEU A 107 -8.98 6.33 -5.80
C LEU A 107 -8.75 6.10 -4.30
N PHE A 108 -9.43 6.86 -3.43
CA PHE A 108 -9.32 6.73 -1.98
C PHE A 108 -9.53 5.29 -1.53
N LYS A 109 -10.64 4.65 -1.92
CA LYS A 109 -10.94 3.26 -1.54
C LYS A 109 -9.86 2.28 -2.01
N SER A 110 -9.33 2.48 -3.22
CA SER A 110 -8.26 1.63 -3.76
C SER A 110 -6.94 1.82 -3.02
N THR A 111 -6.56 3.07 -2.76
CA THR A 111 -5.36 3.42 -1.98
C THR A 111 -5.48 2.90 -0.56
N LEU A 112 -6.64 3.04 0.07
CA LEU A 112 -6.89 2.57 1.43
C LEU A 112 -6.72 1.06 1.55
N ARG A 113 -7.19 0.30 0.55
CA ARG A 113 -6.99 -1.14 0.50
C ARG A 113 -5.50 -1.51 0.43
N VAL A 114 -4.73 -0.84 -0.43
CA VAL A 114 -3.28 -1.08 -0.54
C VAL A 114 -2.54 -0.64 0.73
N TYR A 115 -2.96 0.46 1.34
CA TYR A 115 -2.43 0.95 2.60
C TYR A 115 -2.63 -0.05 3.74
N LYS A 116 -3.81 -0.67 3.84
CA LYS A 116 -4.04 -1.77 4.79
C LYS A 116 -3.09 -2.95 4.55
N MET A 117 -2.88 -3.36 3.29
CA MET A 117 -1.90 -4.42 3.00
C MET A 117 -0.49 -4.02 3.41
N PHE A 118 -0.13 -2.76 3.17
CA PHE A 118 1.14 -2.19 3.59
C PHE A 118 1.32 -2.17 5.12
N LEU A 119 0.29 -1.78 5.88
CA LEU A 119 0.33 -1.86 7.35
C LEU A 119 0.56 -3.29 7.87
N VAL A 120 -0.05 -4.29 7.24
CA VAL A 120 0.23 -5.70 7.58
C VAL A 120 1.71 -6.01 7.35
N VAL A 121 2.24 -5.68 6.17
CA VAL A 121 3.66 -5.93 5.83
C VAL A 121 4.59 -5.23 6.83
N LYS A 122 4.38 -3.95 7.11
CA LYS A 122 5.20 -3.20 8.07
C LYS A 122 5.13 -3.77 9.49
N SER A 123 3.96 -4.25 9.90
CA SER A 123 3.80 -4.90 11.21
C SER A 123 4.59 -6.20 11.30
N ILE A 124 4.62 -6.98 10.23
CA ILE A 124 5.41 -8.22 10.15
C ILE A 124 6.91 -7.91 10.13
N GLU A 125 7.35 -6.94 9.32
CA GLU A 125 8.75 -6.48 9.31
C GLU A 125 9.21 -6.07 10.69
N LEU A 126 8.39 -5.31 11.40
CA LEU A 126 8.69 -4.80 12.73
C LEU A 126 8.82 -5.91 13.79
N LEU A 127 8.06 -7.00 13.64
CA LEU A 127 8.20 -8.17 14.51
C LEU A 127 9.39 -9.03 14.11
N ALA A 128 9.64 -9.18 12.81
CA ALA A 128 10.75 -9.96 12.26
C ALA A 128 12.11 -9.30 12.55
N SER A 129 12.20 -7.97 12.54
CA SER A 129 13.46 -7.22 12.74
C SER A 129 14.08 -7.36 14.12
N ARG A 130 13.42 -8.03 15.06
CA ARG A 130 13.91 -8.22 16.43
C ARG A 130 15.05 -9.25 16.53
N ASP A 131 15.09 -10.23 15.62
CA ASP A 131 15.94 -11.43 15.79
C ASP A 131 16.63 -11.91 14.49
N LEU A 132 16.80 -11.04 13.49
CA LEU A 132 17.31 -11.44 12.18
C LEU A 132 18.84 -11.28 12.04
N PRO A 133 19.59 -12.35 11.70
CA PRO A 133 20.95 -12.19 11.19
C PRO A 133 20.93 -11.48 9.83
N PRO A 134 22.05 -10.84 9.42
CA PRO A 134 22.13 -10.13 8.15
C PRO A 134 21.81 -11.03 6.95
N PRO A 135 21.19 -10.48 5.89
CA PRO A 135 20.75 -11.27 4.74
C PRO A 135 21.93 -11.90 3.99
N SER A 136 21.74 -13.14 3.54
CA SER A 136 22.69 -13.81 2.64
C SER A 136 22.34 -13.47 1.19
N PRO A 137 23.33 -13.10 0.35
CA PRO A 137 23.08 -12.60 -1.01
C PRO A 137 22.59 -13.64 -2.03
N HIS A 138 22.51 -14.93 -1.67
CA HIS A 138 22.28 -16.02 -2.63
C HIS A 138 20.92 -16.73 -2.50
N ASP A 139 20.03 -16.21 -1.68
CA ASP A 139 18.77 -16.88 -1.36
C ASP A 139 17.57 -16.21 -2.05
N ASN A 140 16.71 -17.00 -2.71
CA ASN A 140 15.45 -16.54 -3.34
C ASN A 140 14.36 -16.11 -2.32
N TYR A 141 14.73 -15.84 -1.08
CA TYR A 141 13.79 -15.57 0.00
C TYR A 141 13.28 -14.13 -0.02
N VAL A 142 12.11 -13.95 0.60
CA VAL A 142 11.61 -12.62 0.96
C VAL A 142 12.40 -12.19 2.18
N ASP A 143 13.26 -11.19 2.00
CA ASP A 143 14.00 -10.59 3.10
C ASP A 143 13.06 -9.68 3.92
N TRP A 144 12.67 -10.18 5.09
CA TRP A 144 11.85 -9.46 6.05
C TRP A 144 12.64 -8.46 6.89
N GLY A 145 13.97 -8.58 6.93
CA GLY A 145 14.86 -7.65 7.63
C GLY A 145 15.09 -6.36 6.84
N THR A 146 15.11 -6.45 5.51
CA THR A 146 15.12 -5.25 4.65
C THR A 146 13.76 -4.56 4.68
N PRO A 147 13.64 -3.31 5.14
CA PRO A 147 12.37 -2.58 5.14
C PRO A 147 11.82 -2.46 3.71
N CYS A 148 10.52 -2.70 3.54
CA CYS A 148 9.83 -2.34 2.33
C CYS A 148 9.34 -0.90 2.40
N ASN A 149 9.18 -0.35 1.21
CA ASN A 149 8.82 1.03 1.02
C ASN A 149 7.43 1.16 0.44
N ALA A 150 6.72 2.20 0.88
CA ALA A 150 5.38 2.49 0.39
C ALA A 150 5.47 3.08 -1.03
N PRO A 151 4.60 2.65 -1.97
CA PRO A 151 4.33 3.44 -3.17
C PRO A 151 3.90 4.86 -2.78
N HIS A 152 4.27 5.87 -3.56
CA HIS A 152 4.03 7.28 -3.21
C HIS A 152 2.59 7.58 -2.75
N ILE A 153 1.57 7.06 -3.45
CA ILE A 153 0.16 7.31 -3.05
C ILE A 153 -0.21 6.64 -1.71
N VAL A 154 0.41 5.52 -1.38
CA VAL A 154 0.24 4.81 -0.10
C VAL A 154 0.99 5.57 1.00
N ASP A 155 2.13 6.15 0.67
CA ASP A 155 2.91 6.98 1.57
C ASP A 155 2.14 8.24 1.98
N LEU A 156 1.46 8.91 1.04
CA LEU A 156 0.55 10.02 1.35
C LEU A 156 -0.59 9.62 2.30
N MET A 157 -1.17 8.43 2.11
CA MET A 157 -2.17 7.87 3.02
C MET A 157 -1.57 7.62 4.40
N TRP A 158 -0.35 7.10 4.46
CA TRP A 158 0.35 6.86 5.71
C TRP A 158 0.62 8.16 6.45
N HIS A 159 1.11 9.19 5.77
CA HIS A 159 1.28 10.52 6.33
C HIS A 159 -0.04 11.08 6.87
N SER A 160 -1.13 10.95 6.10
CA SER A 160 -2.47 11.36 6.53
C SER A 160 -2.87 10.66 7.84
N HIS A 161 -2.55 9.37 7.98
CA HIS A 161 -2.82 8.63 9.20
C HIS A 161 -1.95 9.10 10.39
N VAL A 162 -0.66 9.35 10.18
CA VAL A 162 0.27 9.83 11.22
C VAL A 162 -0.14 11.19 11.79
N LEU A 163 -0.78 12.05 10.99
CA LEU A 163 -1.34 13.32 11.46
C LEU A 163 -2.41 13.13 12.55
N HIS A 164 -3.09 11.98 12.58
CA HIS A 164 -3.97 11.58 13.68
C HIS A 164 -3.18 10.82 14.76
N THR A 165 -2.12 11.45 15.29
CA THR A 165 -1.03 10.80 16.03
C THR A 165 -1.50 9.88 17.16
N ARG A 166 -2.51 10.29 17.94
CA ARG A 166 -3.07 9.45 19.02
C ARG A 166 -3.71 8.17 18.47
N ARG A 167 -4.61 8.33 17.50
CA ARG A 167 -5.33 7.20 16.88
C ARG A 167 -4.37 6.29 16.14
N TYR A 168 -3.41 6.86 15.41
CA TYR A 168 -2.33 6.11 14.78
C TYR A 168 -1.54 5.25 15.78
N ALA A 169 -1.14 5.83 16.91
CA ALA A 169 -0.41 5.11 17.94
C ALA A 169 -1.24 4.00 18.59
N GLU A 170 -2.52 4.26 18.88
CA GLU A 170 -3.44 3.26 19.44
C GLU A 170 -3.68 2.10 18.47
N GLU A 171 -3.97 2.39 17.20
CA GLU A 171 -4.22 1.38 16.17
C GLU A 171 -2.96 0.54 15.89
N THR A 172 -1.80 1.18 15.72
CA THR A 172 -0.54 0.46 15.46
C THR A 172 -0.07 -0.36 16.65
N LYS A 173 -0.18 0.16 17.89
CA LYS A 173 0.05 -0.64 19.10
C LYS A 173 -0.92 -1.82 19.18
N GLY A 174 -2.18 -1.62 18.83
CA GLY A 174 -3.17 -2.69 18.78
C GLY A 174 -2.80 -3.80 17.80
N ILE A 175 -2.18 -3.45 16.67
CA ILE A 175 -1.78 -4.41 15.61
C ILE A 175 -0.46 -5.12 15.96
N ALA A 176 0.60 -4.35 16.21
CA ALA A 176 1.98 -4.84 16.28
C ALA A 176 2.59 -4.79 17.69
N GLY A 177 1.82 -4.38 18.70
CA GLY A 177 2.30 -4.20 20.08
C GLY A 177 3.12 -2.92 20.30
N GLN A 178 3.41 -2.16 19.25
CA GLN A 178 4.18 -0.92 19.28
C GLN A 178 3.83 -0.04 18.08
N VAL A 179 4.33 1.19 18.08
CA VAL A 179 4.13 2.11 16.95
C VAL A 179 4.89 1.59 15.72
N VAL A 180 4.21 1.53 14.58
CA VAL A 180 4.85 1.22 13.30
C VAL A 180 5.55 2.49 12.82
N HIS A 181 6.88 2.47 12.71
CA HIS A 181 7.62 3.67 12.35
C HIS A 181 7.74 3.82 10.82
N HIS A 182 7.47 5.04 10.36
CA HIS A 182 7.95 5.50 9.05
C HIS A 182 9.46 5.76 9.16
N ASN A 183 10.22 5.45 8.11
CA ASN A 183 11.64 5.81 8.06
C ASN A 183 11.75 7.26 7.54
N PRO A 184 12.04 8.27 8.40
CA PRO A 184 12.03 9.68 7.98
C PRO A 184 13.08 10.02 6.94
N GLY A 185 14.14 9.23 6.82
CA GLY A 185 15.17 9.40 5.79
C GLY A 185 14.81 8.75 4.45
N TYR A 186 13.66 8.09 4.36
CA TYR A 186 13.26 7.40 3.14
C TYR A 186 12.63 8.37 2.14
N TRP A 187 13.14 8.34 0.92
CA TRP A 187 12.54 8.98 -0.24
C TRP A 187 12.22 7.87 -1.24
N CYS A 188 10.98 7.78 -1.73
CA CYS A 188 10.59 6.81 -2.75
C CYS A 188 11.48 6.98 -3.99
N PRO A 189 12.50 6.13 -4.21
CA PRO A 189 13.33 6.27 -5.38
C PRO A 189 12.47 5.91 -6.58
N LYS A 190 12.73 6.57 -7.71
CA LYS A 190 12.00 6.33 -8.97
C LYS A 190 12.22 4.92 -9.54
N GLU A 191 13.04 4.10 -8.88
CA GLU A 191 13.53 2.83 -9.37
C GLU A 191 12.55 1.68 -9.14
N LYS A 192 12.33 0.87 -10.18
CA LYS A 192 11.36 -0.24 -10.21
C LYS A 192 11.66 -1.35 -9.18
N ARG A 193 12.90 -1.46 -8.71
CA ARG A 193 13.37 -2.58 -7.88
C ARG A 193 12.76 -2.57 -6.46
N GLU A 194 12.51 -1.41 -5.88
CA GLU A 194 11.93 -1.32 -4.53
C GLU A 194 10.43 -1.60 -4.49
N GLN A 195 9.69 -1.19 -5.54
CA GLN A 195 8.28 -1.54 -5.69
C GLN A 195 8.08 -3.07 -5.76
N ALA A 196 9.05 -3.79 -6.35
CA ALA A 196 9.03 -5.25 -6.40
C ALA A 196 9.12 -5.90 -5.01
N ASN A 197 9.81 -5.30 -4.04
CA ASN A 197 9.93 -5.84 -2.69
C ASN A 197 8.61 -5.76 -1.91
N PHE A 198 7.90 -4.64 -1.99
CA PHE A 198 6.57 -4.52 -1.38
C PHE A 198 5.61 -5.57 -1.96
N LEU A 199 5.54 -5.68 -3.30
CA LEU A 199 4.66 -6.64 -3.95
C LEU A 199 5.00 -8.09 -3.62
N ARG A 200 6.29 -8.43 -3.52
CA ARG A 200 6.73 -9.77 -3.06
C ARG A 200 6.28 -10.06 -1.63
N LYS A 201 6.41 -9.11 -0.71
CA LYS A 201 5.94 -9.28 0.68
C LYS A 201 4.43 -9.40 0.78
N VAL A 202 3.69 -8.59 0.01
CA VAL A 202 2.22 -8.72 -0.07
C VAL A 202 1.84 -10.09 -0.63
N HIS A 203 2.50 -10.54 -1.69
CA HIS A 203 2.28 -11.86 -2.28
C HIS A 203 2.46 -12.96 -1.22
N GLU A 204 3.55 -12.89 -0.46
CA GLU A 204 3.86 -13.86 0.58
C GLU A 204 2.75 -13.92 1.65
N VAL A 205 2.32 -12.76 2.15
CA VAL A 205 1.37 -12.68 3.25
C VAL A 205 -0.06 -13.03 2.83
N PHE A 206 -0.45 -12.67 1.60
CA PHE A 206 -1.84 -12.78 1.16
C PHE A 206 -2.10 -13.97 0.25
N ASN A 207 -1.11 -14.47 -0.47
CA ASN A 207 -1.30 -15.57 -1.44
C ASN A 207 -0.65 -16.89 -1.01
N PHE A 208 0.45 -16.87 -0.26
CA PHE A 208 1.15 -18.11 0.12
C PHE A 208 0.37 -18.96 1.15
N GLN A 209 -0.50 -18.35 1.94
CA GLN A 209 -1.34 -19.10 2.90
C GLN A 209 -2.39 -20.00 2.22
N LEU A 210 -2.73 -19.78 0.95
CA LEU A 210 -3.72 -20.61 0.25
C LEU A 210 -3.19 -22.00 -0.12
N SER A 211 -1.89 -22.16 -0.35
CA SER A 211 -1.32 -23.44 -0.82
C SER A 211 -1.14 -24.47 0.30
N ARG A 212 -1.02 -24.06 1.57
CA ARG A 212 -0.87 -24.98 2.71
C ARG A 212 -2.20 -25.51 3.26
N TYR A 213 -3.30 -24.79 3.08
CA TYR A 213 -4.62 -25.30 3.48
C TYR A 213 -5.18 -26.33 2.49
N SER A 214 -4.76 -26.28 1.23
CA SER A 214 -5.21 -27.25 0.23
C SER A 214 -4.58 -28.63 0.40
N SER A 215 -3.40 -28.76 1.02
CA SER A 215 -2.75 -30.06 1.24
C SER A 215 -3.33 -30.87 2.40
N ASP A 216 -4.03 -30.22 3.34
CA ASP A 216 -4.55 -30.86 4.56
C ASP A 216 -6.02 -31.29 4.43
N THR A 217 -6.64 -31.08 3.26
CA THR A 217 -8.04 -31.50 2.98
C THR A 217 -8.15 -32.73 2.10
N ASP A 218 -7.02 -33.26 1.61
CA ASP A 218 -6.93 -34.47 0.78
C ASP A 218 -6.42 -35.71 1.55
N SER A 219 -6.35 -35.64 2.89
CA SER A 219 -5.97 -36.74 3.81
C SER A 219 -7.09 -37.08 4.77
#